data_AF-A0A7C2QMI8-F1
#
_entry.id   AF-A0A7C2QMI8-F1
#
_cell.length_a   1.000
_cell.length_b   1.000
_cell.length_c   1.000
_cell.angle_alpha   90.00
_cell.angle_beta   90.00
_cell.angle_gamma   90.00
#
_symmetry.space_group_name_H-M   'P 1'
#
loop_
_entity.id
_entity.type
_entity.pdbx_description
1 polymer ?
#
loop_
_entity_poly.entity_id
_entity_poly.type
_entity_poly.pdbx_seq_one_letter_code
_entity_poly.pdbx_strand_id
1 'polypeptide(L)'
;MRAVRPTPWPPAAQRRALDDLHFIRRTLENAGQFTAVSGVGMMAVGTTALAAAALAAVQPTPTRWLVVWCAEALVSLALGVGSTIWKAKRRGLALASAPGRKFALSLLPALLAGALLTAALARAGQWGLLPPTWLLLFGAGMVAAGAFSPPVVPALGGAFLGLGAGALVAPAAWGDVFLALGFGGLHLAFGAWIARRYGG
;
A
#
# COMPACT_ATOMS: atom_id res chain seq x y z
N MET A 1 -32.34 -25.07 49.63
CA MET A 1 -31.33 -24.06 49.24
C MET A 1 -32.05 -22.92 48.52
N ARG A 2 -32.06 -21.69 49.07
CA ARG A 2 -32.68 -20.52 48.42
C ARG A 2 -31.73 -19.97 47.36
N ALA A 3 -32.17 -19.91 46.11
CA ALA A 3 -31.40 -19.28 45.04
C ALA A 3 -31.29 -17.77 45.31
N VAL A 4 -30.08 -17.30 45.58
CA VAL A 4 -29.77 -15.87 45.67
C VAL A 4 -29.93 -15.29 44.27
N ARG A 5 -30.97 -14.48 44.05
CA ARG A 5 -31.09 -13.72 42.81
C ARG A 5 -30.09 -12.55 42.87
N PRO A 6 -29.24 -12.38 41.84
CA PRO A 6 -28.36 -11.22 41.80
C PRO A 6 -29.21 -9.95 41.79
N THR A 7 -28.90 -9.00 42.67
CA THR A 7 -29.51 -7.68 42.65
C THR A 7 -29.13 -6.97 41.35
N PRO A 8 -30.09 -6.33 40.65
CA PRO A 8 -29.79 -5.54 39.47
C PRO A 8 -28.73 -4.50 39.80
N TRP A 9 -27.75 -4.34 38.91
CA TRP A 9 -26.70 -3.35 39.12
C TRP A 9 -27.32 -1.95 39.17
N PRO A 10 -26.79 -1.03 40.01
CA PRO A 10 -27.22 0.36 39.98
C PRO A 10 -27.09 0.93 38.55
N PRO A 11 -28.02 1.78 38.07
CA PRO A 11 -27.98 2.30 36.71
C PRO A 11 -26.65 2.97 36.31
N ALA A 12 -25.94 3.56 37.29
CA ALA A 12 -24.61 4.12 37.09
C ALA A 12 -23.53 3.07 36.81
N ALA A 13 -23.56 1.94 37.53
CA ALA A 13 -22.63 0.82 37.29
C ALA A 13 -22.91 0.15 35.95
N GLN A 14 -24.19 0.07 35.55
CA GLN A 14 -24.60 -0.47 34.24
C GLN A 14 -24.15 0.41 33.07
N ARG A 15 -24.25 1.75 33.21
CA ARG A 15 -23.67 2.71 32.24
C ARG A 15 -22.16 2.56 32.12
N ARG A 16 -21.44 2.50 33.25
CA ARG A 16 -19.98 2.33 33.25
C ARG A 16 -19.56 1.02 32.58
N ALA A 17 -20.25 -0.08 32.83
CA ALA A 17 -19.97 -1.35 32.17
C ALA A 17 -20.20 -1.30 30.65
N LEU A 18 -21.23 -0.59 30.18
CA LEU A 18 -21.47 -0.37 28.74
C LEU A 18 -20.37 0.50 28.11
N ASP A 19 -19.93 1.54 28.82
CA ASP A 19 -18.82 2.40 28.39
C ASP A 19 -17.52 1.61 28.29
N ASP A 20 -17.22 0.75 29.27
CA ASP A 20 -16.04 -0.12 29.28
C ASP A 20 -16.08 -1.12 28.11
N LEU A 21 -17.24 -1.72 27.81
CA LEU A 21 -17.40 -2.61 26.64
C LEU A 21 -17.20 -1.86 25.32
N HIS A 22 -17.72 -0.63 25.20
CA HIS A 22 -17.48 0.21 24.04
C HIS A 22 -16.01 0.59 23.92
N PHE A 23 -15.33 0.88 25.02
CA PHE A 23 -13.91 1.18 25.06
C PHE A 23 -13.08 -0.03 24.63
N ILE A 24 -13.34 -1.22 25.19
CA ILE A 24 -12.66 -2.48 24.82
C ILE A 24 -12.87 -2.75 23.34
N ARG A 25 -14.12 -2.68 22.85
CA ARG A 25 -14.44 -2.91 21.44
C ARG A 25 -13.68 -1.93 20.53
N ARG A 26 -13.71 -0.63 20.82
CA ARG A 26 -12.96 0.37 20.03
C ARG A 26 -11.46 0.12 20.09
N THR A 27 -10.93 -0.30 21.24
CA THR A 27 -9.50 -0.60 21.41
C THR A 27 -9.11 -1.82 20.58
N LEU A 28 -9.91 -2.88 20.59
CA LEU A 28 -9.70 -4.08 19.76
C LEU A 28 -9.84 -3.77 18.26
N GLU A 29 -10.84 -2.98 17.86
CA GLU A 29 -11.03 -2.53 16.48
C GLU A 29 -9.84 -1.67 15.99
N ASN A 30 -9.24 -0.87 16.88
CA ASN A 30 -8.06 -0.04 16.59
C ASN A 30 -6.73 -0.80 16.62
N ALA A 31 -6.64 -1.87 17.41
CA ALA A 31 -5.46 -2.75 17.51
C ALA A 31 -5.38 -3.76 16.36
N GLY A 32 -6.47 -3.96 15.61
CA GLY A 32 -6.49 -4.83 14.43
C GLY A 32 -5.50 -4.38 13.35
N GLN A 33 -4.76 -5.34 12.79
CA GLN A 33 -3.87 -5.09 11.66
C GLN A 33 -4.65 -5.01 10.35
N PHE A 34 -4.25 -4.10 9.45
CA PHE A 34 -4.78 -4.04 8.10
C PHE A 34 -4.24 -5.20 7.25
N THR A 35 -4.99 -6.30 7.18
CA THR A 35 -4.65 -7.52 6.41
C THR A 35 -5.35 -7.60 5.05
N ALA A 36 -6.11 -6.56 4.67
CA ALA A 36 -6.96 -6.59 3.49
C ALA A 36 -6.19 -6.44 2.16
N VAL A 37 -4.87 -6.19 2.20
CA VAL A 37 -4.03 -6.15 1.00
C VAL A 37 -4.20 -7.48 0.23
N SER A 38 -4.63 -7.39 -1.03
CA SER A 38 -4.82 -8.57 -1.89
C SER A 38 -3.49 -8.98 -2.51
N GLY A 39 -3.04 -10.21 -2.22
CA GLY A 39 -1.84 -10.77 -2.85
C GLY A 39 -2.04 -10.95 -4.36
N VAL A 40 -3.21 -11.41 -4.79
CA VAL A 40 -3.57 -11.53 -6.23
C VAL A 40 -3.62 -10.16 -6.89
N GLY A 41 -4.17 -9.15 -6.21
CA GLY A 41 -4.15 -7.76 -6.66
C GLY A 41 -2.73 -7.24 -6.89
N MET A 42 -1.82 -7.49 -5.94
CA MET A 42 -0.41 -7.11 -6.09
C MET A 42 0.29 -7.87 -7.23
N MET A 43 -0.05 -9.14 -7.47
CA MET A 43 0.50 -9.87 -8.62
C MET A 43 0.00 -9.29 -9.95
N ALA A 44 -1.28 -8.88 -10.02
CA ALA A 44 -1.81 -8.21 -11.20
C ALA A 44 -1.09 -6.88 -11.47
N VAL A 45 -0.93 -6.05 -10.43
CA VAL A 45 -0.11 -4.82 -10.47
C VAL A 45 1.30 -5.10 -10.97
N GLY A 46 1.97 -6.11 -10.42
CA GLY A 46 3.32 -6.46 -10.84
C GLY A 46 3.39 -6.91 -12.31
N THR A 47 2.36 -7.59 -12.79
CA THR A 47 2.29 -8.06 -14.19
C THR A 47 2.08 -6.89 -15.17
N THR A 48 1.18 -5.95 -14.84
CA THR A 48 0.95 -4.76 -15.67
C THR A 48 2.18 -3.84 -15.66
N ALA A 49 2.84 -3.69 -14.51
CA ALA A 49 4.08 -2.92 -14.40
C ALA A 49 5.23 -3.48 -15.23
N LEU A 50 5.37 -4.82 -15.35
CA LEU A 50 6.36 -5.41 -16.26
C LEU A 50 6.03 -5.14 -17.73
N ALA A 51 4.75 -5.21 -18.11
CA ALA A 51 4.32 -4.87 -19.46
C ALA A 51 4.56 -3.37 -19.76
N ALA A 52 4.26 -2.50 -18.79
CA ALA A 52 4.52 -1.06 -18.88
C ALA A 52 6.02 -0.78 -19.02
N ALA A 53 6.88 -1.47 -18.26
CA ALA A 53 8.34 -1.33 -18.38
C ALA A 53 8.84 -1.71 -19.79
N ALA A 54 8.35 -2.82 -20.35
CA ALA A 54 8.70 -3.22 -21.72
C ALA A 54 8.23 -2.19 -22.76
N LEU A 55 7.01 -1.63 -22.58
CA LEU A 55 6.47 -0.60 -23.45
C LEU A 55 7.19 0.75 -23.30
N ALA A 56 7.58 1.11 -22.08
CA ALA A 56 8.28 2.35 -21.75
C ALA A 56 9.70 2.36 -22.34
N ALA A 57 10.41 1.23 -22.25
CA ALA A 57 11.79 1.07 -22.74
C ALA A 57 11.95 1.30 -24.24
N VAL A 58 10.87 1.13 -25.02
CA VAL A 58 10.86 1.35 -26.48
C VAL A 58 10.32 2.73 -26.89
N GLN A 59 9.97 3.60 -25.93
CA GLN A 59 9.44 4.91 -26.27
C GLN A 59 10.54 5.85 -26.79
N PRO A 60 10.29 6.58 -27.90
CA PRO A 60 11.31 7.42 -28.52
C PRO A 60 11.53 8.74 -27.79
N THR A 61 10.63 9.13 -26.86
CA THR A 61 10.73 10.40 -26.14
C THR A 61 10.48 10.23 -24.64
N PRO A 62 11.15 11.02 -23.78
CA PRO A 62 10.91 10.99 -22.33
C PRO A 62 9.46 11.30 -21.94
N THR A 63 8.77 12.16 -22.71
CA THR A 63 7.36 12.46 -22.47
C THR A 63 6.46 11.25 -22.71
N ARG A 64 6.68 10.48 -23.79
CA ARG A 64 5.92 9.25 -24.05
C ARG A 64 6.23 8.17 -23.01
N TRP A 65 7.51 8.04 -22.64
CA TRP A 65 7.94 7.19 -21.52
C TRP A 65 7.18 7.53 -20.23
N LEU A 66 7.09 8.82 -19.89
CA LEU A 66 6.37 9.29 -18.70
C LEU A 66 4.87 9.00 -18.79
N VAL A 67 4.24 9.18 -19.96
CA VAL A 67 2.82 8.86 -20.17
C VAL A 67 2.54 7.38 -19.89
N VAL A 68 3.42 6.47 -20.35
CA VAL A 68 3.28 5.02 -20.08
C VAL A 68 3.30 4.75 -18.57
N TRP A 69 4.29 5.29 -17.86
CA TRP A 69 4.40 5.09 -16.41
C TRP A 69 3.27 5.75 -15.60
N CYS A 70 2.79 6.93 -16.02
CA CYS A 70 1.61 7.57 -15.40
C CYS A 70 0.34 6.75 -15.64
N ALA A 71 0.14 6.22 -16.86
CA ALA A 71 -0.98 5.34 -17.17
C ALA A 71 -0.91 4.06 -16.33
N GLU A 72 0.27 3.45 -16.22
CA GLU A 72 0.48 2.29 -15.36
C GLU A 72 0.19 2.60 -13.89
N ALA A 73 0.62 3.76 -13.37
CA ALA A 73 0.32 4.14 -12.00
C ALA A 73 -1.20 4.22 -11.73
N LEU A 74 -1.99 4.70 -12.69
CA LEU A 74 -3.45 4.73 -12.59
C LEU A 74 -4.06 3.33 -12.66
N VAL A 75 -3.59 2.48 -13.58
CA VAL A 75 -4.00 1.07 -13.69
C VAL A 75 -3.68 0.32 -12.40
N SER A 76 -2.45 0.45 -11.91
CA SER A 76 -1.96 -0.13 -10.67
C SER A 76 -2.80 0.31 -9.47
N LEU A 77 -3.13 1.61 -9.37
CA LEU A 77 -3.99 2.12 -8.30
C LEU A 77 -5.39 1.52 -8.37
N ALA A 78 -5.99 1.43 -9.56
CA ALA A 78 -7.30 0.83 -9.76
C ALA A 78 -7.31 -0.67 -9.40
N LEU A 79 -6.28 -1.42 -9.80
CA LEU A 79 -6.12 -2.83 -9.47
C LEU A 79 -5.91 -3.03 -7.97
N GLY A 80 -5.02 -2.26 -7.34
CA GLY A 80 -4.71 -2.36 -5.92
C GLY A 80 -5.91 -2.01 -5.03
N VAL A 81 -6.60 -0.90 -5.31
CA VAL A 81 -7.79 -0.49 -4.58
C VAL A 81 -8.96 -1.44 -4.85
N GLY A 82 -9.23 -1.74 -6.12
CA GLY A 82 -10.34 -2.61 -6.53
C GLY A 82 -10.23 -4.02 -5.95
N SER A 83 -9.06 -4.64 -6.02
CA SER A 83 -8.81 -5.97 -5.45
C SER A 83 -8.91 -5.99 -3.92
N THR A 84 -8.43 -4.94 -3.24
CA THR A 84 -8.55 -4.78 -1.79
C THR A 84 -10.02 -4.63 -1.38
N ILE A 85 -10.79 -3.81 -2.09
CA ILE A 85 -12.23 -3.65 -1.84
C ILE A 85 -12.97 -4.97 -2.06
N TRP A 86 -12.66 -5.67 -3.15
CA TRP A 86 -13.29 -6.95 -3.47
C TRP A 86 -12.99 -8.03 -2.41
N LYS A 87 -11.73 -8.15 -1.98
CA LYS A 87 -11.31 -9.07 -0.91
C LYS A 87 -12.00 -8.75 0.41
N ALA A 88 -12.06 -7.47 0.78
CA ALA A 88 -12.73 -7.02 1.99
C ALA A 88 -14.24 -7.33 1.97
N LYS A 89 -14.93 -7.08 0.84
CA LYS A 89 -16.34 -7.45 0.65
C LYS A 89 -16.57 -8.95 0.79
N ARG A 90 -15.73 -9.79 0.15
CA ARG A 90 -15.84 -11.26 0.25
C ARG A 90 -15.65 -11.80 1.66
N ARG A 91 -14.86 -11.10 2.48
CA ARG A 91 -14.59 -11.50 3.88
C ARG A 91 -15.47 -10.78 4.90
N GLY A 92 -16.49 -10.04 4.46
CA GLY A 92 -17.38 -9.28 5.35
C GLY A 92 -16.68 -8.20 6.17
N LEU A 93 -15.52 -7.71 5.72
CA LEU A 93 -14.75 -6.70 6.42
C LEU A 93 -15.25 -5.30 6.05
N ALA A 94 -15.29 -4.39 7.04
CA ALA A 94 -15.61 -3.00 6.79
C ALA A 94 -14.55 -2.34 5.89
N LEU A 95 -14.98 -1.83 4.73
CA LEU A 95 -14.11 -1.17 3.75
C LEU A 95 -13.43 0.09 4.32
N ALA A 96 -14.14 0.82 5.16
CA ALA A 96 -13.65 1.99 5.89
C ALA A 96 -13.21 1.62 7.32
N SER A 97 -12.55 0.48 7.48
CA SER A 97 -11.96 0.12 8.78
C SER A 97 -10.91 1.16 9.19
N ALA A 98 -10.81 1.44 10.49
CA ALA A 98 -9.82 2.39 11.02
C ALA A 98 -8.38 2.08 10.57
N PRO A 99 -7.92 0.82 10.51
CA PRO A 99 -6.60 0.47 9.97
C PRO A 99 -6.44 0.78 8.48
N GLY A 100 -7.46 0.53 7.65
CA GLY A 100 -7.42 0.85 6.22
C GLY A 100 -7.34 2.34 5.94
N ARG A 101 -8.08 3.16 6.71
CA ARG A 101 -7.99 4.62 6.62
C ARG A 101 -6.60 5.12 7.04
N LYS A 102 -6.03 4.58 8.11
CA LYS A 102 -4.66 4.92 8.55
C LYS A 102 -3.63 4.56 7.48
N PHE A 103 -3.75 3.39 6.85
CA PHE A 103 -2.90 2.97 5.74
C PHE A 103 -2.97 4.00 4.58
N ALA A 104 -4.18 4.31 4.11
CA ALA A 104 -4.37 5.26 3.01
C ALA A 104 -3.84 6.66 3.35
N LEU A 105 -4.14 7.18 4.54
CA LEU A 105 -3.66 8.50 4.99
C LEU A 105 -2.14 8.55 5.22
N SER A 106 -1.49 7.40 5.44
CA SER A 106 -0.03 7.32 5.56
C SER A 106 0.67 7.23 4.20
N LEU A 107 0.02 6.60 3.21
CA LEU A 107 0.57 6.44 1.86
C LEU A 107 0.33 7.68 0.97
N LEU A 108 -0.83 8.32 1.11
CA LEU A 108 -1.26 9.41 0.24
C LEU A 108 -0.28 10.60 0.19
N PRO A 109 0.32 11.08 1.30
CA PRO A 109 1.29 12.17 1.26
C PRO A 109 2.49 11.85 0.37
N ALA A 110 2.98 10.61 0.40
CA ALA A 110 4.10 10.18 -0.43
C ALA A 110 3.73 10.13 -1.92
N LEU A 111 2.51 9.68 -2.25
CA LEU A 111 2.01 9.67 -3.64
C LEU A 111 1.84 11.09 -4.18
N LEU A 112 1.29 12.01 -3.38
CA LEU A 112 1.14 13.42 -3.75
C LEU A 112 2.49 14.09 -3.96
N ALA A 113 3.45 13.85 -3.05
CA ALA A 113 4.82 14.32 -3.21
C ALA A 113 5.45 13.77 -4.50
N GLY A 114 5.22 12.49 -4.80
CA GLY A 114 5.68 11.85 -6.04
C GLY A 114 5.11 12.50 -7.29
N ALA A 115 3.81 12.80 -7.33
CA ALA A 115 3.18 13.49 -8.45
C ALA A 115 3.72 14.91 -8.65
N LEU A 116 3.86 15.68 -7.55
CA LEU A 116 4.41 17.04 -7.59
C LEU A 116 5.87 17.05 -8.05
N LEU A 117 6.70 16.16 -7.49
CA LEU A 117 8.10 16.02 -7.89
C LEU A 117 8.24 15.53 -9.32
N THR A 118 7.34 14.68 -9.80
CA THR A 118 7.31 14.26 -11.20
C THR A 118 7.14 15.46 -12.13
N ALA A 119 6.18 16.33 -11.87
CA ALA A 119 5.96 17.54 -12.66
C ALA A 119 7.17 18.50 -12.58
N ALA A 120 7.75 18.67 -11.39
CA ALA A 120 8.91 19.54 -11.19
C ALA A 120 10.16 19.04 -11.93
N LEU A 121 10.48 17.74 -11.81
CA LEU A 121 11.64 17.12 -12.44
C LEU A 121 11.49 17.04 -13.95
N ALA A 122 10.31 16.67 -14.45
CA ALA A 122 10.03 16.64 -15.89
C ALA A 122 10.20 18.03 -16.52
N ARG A 123 9.69 19.09 -15.87
CA ARG A 123 9.86 20.48 -16.32
C ARG A 123 11.33 20.92 -16.29
N ALA A 124 12.12 20.41 -15.35
CA ALA A 124 13.55 20.67 -15.26
C ALA A 124 14.41 19.80 -16.20
N GLY A 125 13.79 18.90 -16.99
CA GLY A 125 14.51 17.97 -17.87
C GLY A 125 15.27 16.85 -17.13
N GLN A 126 15.01 16.66 -15.83
CA GLN A 126 15.72 15.71 -14.96
C GLN A 126 15.08 14.32 -14.98
N TRP A 127 14.93 13.75 -16.18
CA TRP A 127 14.23 12.48 -16.39
C TRP A 127 14.86 11.29 -15.64
N GLY A 128 16.19 11.26 -15.55
CA GLY A 128 16.92 10.20 -14.86
C GLY A 128 16.67 10.14 -13.35
N LEU A 129 16.17 11.21 -12.74
CA LEU A 129 15.83 11.25 -11.32
C LEU A 129 14.41 10.74 -11.04
N LEU A 130 13.56 10.56 -12.05
CA LEU A 130 12.19 10.08 -11.86
C LEU A 130 12.14 8.65 -11.29
N PRO A 131 12.85 7.66 -11.88
CA PRO A 131 12.85 6.30 -11.35
C PRO A 131 13.23 6.18 -9.86
N PRO A 132 14.39 6.69 -9.40
CA PRO A 132 14.74 6.63 -7.98
C PRO A 132 13.74 7.40 -7.10
N THR A 133 13.25 8.55 -7.55
CA THR A 133 12.28 9.35 -6.79
C THR A 133 11.00 8.56 -6.54
N TRP A 134 10.45 7.91 -7.57
CA TRP A 134 9.25 7.09 -7.43
C TRP A 134 9.45 5.91 -6.50
N LEU A 135 10.56 5.19 -6.63
CA LEU A 135 10.88 4.04 -5.79
C LEU A 135 11.04 4.45 -4.32
N LEU A 136 11.76 5.54 -4.06
CA LEU A 136 12.01 6.03 -2.70
C LEU A 136 10.73 6.55 -2.03
N LEU A 137 9.92 7.34 -2.74
CA LEU A 137 8.68 7.89 -2.17
C LEU A 137 7.66 6.79 -1.95
N PHE A 138 7.48 5.88 -2.92
CA PHE A 138 6.61 4.73 -2.73
C PHE A 138 7.10 3.86 -1.56
N GLY A 139 8.40 3.59 -1.47
CA GLY A 139 9.01 2.86 -0.37
C GLY A 139 8.77 3.50 0.99
N ALA A 140 9.03 4.80 1.12
CA ALA A 140 8.80 5.57 2.35
C ALA A 140 7.31 5.58 2.75
N GLY A 141 6.42 5.79 1.78
CA GLY A 141 4.97 5.72 1.99
C GLY A 141 4.52 4.34 2.45
N MET A 142 5.07 3.26 1.88
CA MET A 142 4.77 1.88 2.25
C MET A 142 5.32 1.50 3.63
N VAL A 143 6.50 2.01 4.02
CA VAL A 143 7.01 1.84 5.40
C VAL A 143 6.09 2.54 6.40
N ALA A 144 5.69 3.79 6.12
CA ALA A 144 4.79 4.54 6.99
C ALA A 144 3.41 3.87 7.10
N ALA A 145 2.81 3.48 5.97
CA ALA A 145 1.54 2.77 5.94
C ALA A 145 1.64 1.37 6.57
N GLY A 146 2.82 0.75 6.48
CA GLY A 146 3.15 -0.54 7.05
C GLY A 146 3.14 -0.60 8.57
N ALA A 147 3.21 0.53 9.27
CA ALA A 147 3.12 0.60 10.74
C ALA A 147 1.79 0.02 11.30
N PHE A 148 0.75 -0.06 10.46
CA PHE A 148 -0.57 -0.59 10.81
C PHE A 148 -0.92 -1.89 10.07
N SER A 149 0.07 -2.51 9.43
CA SER A 149 -0.09 -3.70 8.58
C SER A 149 0.82 -4.84 9.02
N PRO A 150 0.60 -6.07 8.53
CA PRO A 150 1.52 -7.17 8.81
C PRO A 150 2.94 -6.85 8.32
N PRO A 151 3.99 -7.42 8.93
CA PRO A 151 5.40 -7.07 8.67
C PRO A 151 5.85 -7.17 7.22
N VAL A 152 5.13 -7.94 6.38
CA VAL A 152 5.33 -8.02 4.93
C VAL A 152 5.23 -6.66 4.22
N VAL A 153 4.36 -5.76 4.69
CA VAL A 153 4.14 -4.45 4.08
C VAL A 153 5.31 -3.48 4.30
N PRO A 154 5.78 -3.23 5.54
CA PRO A 154 6.97 -2.40 5.73
C PRO A 154 8.24 -3.05 5.15
N ALA A 155 8.33 -4.38 5.10
CA ALA A 155 9.42 -5.07 4.40
C ALA A 155 9.43 -4.77 2.90
N LEU A 156 8.25 -4.74 2.25
CA LEU A 156 8.13 -4.31 0.85
C LEU A 156 8.60 -2.86 0.68
N GLY A 157 8.17 -1.96 1.57
CA GLY A 157 8.62 -0.56 1.56
C GLY A 157 10.14 -0.42 1.71
N GLY A 158 10.76 -1.19 2.60
CA GLY A 158 12.21 -1.24 2.75
C GLY A 158 12.93 -1.74 1.50
N ALA A 159 12.40 -2.76 0.83
CA ALA A 159 12.95 -3.24 -0.45
C ALA A 159 12.88 -2.17 -1.55
N PHE A 160 11.78 -1.41 -1.62
CA PHE A 160 11.65 -0.26 -2.52
C PHE A 160 12.66 0.85 -2.20
N LEU A 161 12.89 1.15 -0.91
CA LEU A 161 13.92 2.11 -0.51
C LEU A 161 15.32 1.67 -0.95
N GLY A 162 15.64 0.39 -0.78
CA GLY A 162 16.92 -0.18 -1.24
C GLY A 162 17.09 -0.08 -2.75
N LEU A 163 16.06 -0.45 -3.54
CA LEU A 163 16.08 -0.30 -4.99
C LEU A 163 16.19 1.18 -5.42
N GLY A 164 15.47 2.08 -4.76
CA GLY A 164 15.51 3.52 -5.06
C GLY A 164 16.88 4.14 -4.75
N ALA A 165 17.52 3.74 -3.65
CA ALA A 165 18.87 4.15 -3.33
C ALA A 165 19.89 3.61 -4.36
N GLY A 166 19.74 2.36 -4.79
CA GLY A 166 20.53 1.80 -5.88
C GLY A 166 20.33 2.55 -7.20
N ALA A 167 19.08 2.90 -7.53
CA ALA A 167 18.74 3.64 -8.74
C ALA A 167 19.32 5.08 -8.75
N LEU A 168 19.52 5.71 -7.58
CA LEU A 168 20.13 7.04 -7.48
C LEU A 168 21.59 7.07 -7.92
N VAL A 169 22.33 5.99 -7.63
CA VAL A 169 23.78 5.91 -7.92
C VAL A 169 24.09 5.13 -9.20
N ALA A 170 23.10 4.41 -9.72
CA ALA A 170 23.23 3.67 -10.97
C ALA A 170 23.16 4.60 -12.19
N PRO A 171 23.64 4.15 -13.37
CA PRO A 171 23.45 4.88 -14.62
C PRO A 171 21.97 5.14 -14.89
N ALA A 172 21.61 6.36 -15.29
CA ALA A 172 20.22 6.74 -15.58
C ALA A 172 19.54 5.85 -16.64
N ALA A 173 20.33 5.25 -17.54
CA ALA A 173 19.85 4.28 -18.54
C ALA A 173 19.23 3.02 -17.93
N TRP A 174 19.51 2.70 -16.66
CA TRP A 174 18.96 1.52 -15.97
C TRP A 174 17.63 1.81 -15.27
N GLY A 175 17.07 3.02 -15.41
CA GLY A 175 15.84 3.44 -14.77
C GLY A 175 14.69 2.45 -14.93
N ASP A 176 14.42 1.99 -16.15
CA ASP A 176 13.34 1.02 -16.42
C ASP A 176 13.61 -0.35 -15.78
N VAL A 177 14.87 -0.76 -15.65
CA VAL A 177 15.22 -2.01 -14.95
C VAL A 177 14.89 -1.90 -13.47
N PHE A 178 15.24 -0.79 -12.83
CA PHE A 178 14.89 -0.56 -11.43
C PHE A 178 13.38 -0.46 -11.20
N LEU A 179 12.66 0.19 -12.11
CA LEU A 179 11.19 0.26 -12.04
C LEU A 179 10.53 -1.10 -12.29
N ALA A 180 11.03 -1.88 -13.25
CA ALA A 180 10.57 -3.26 -13.49
C ALA A 180 10.83 -4.15 -12.27
N LEU A 181 11.98 -4.04 -11.62
CA LEU A 181 12.30 -4.78 -10.40
C LEU A 181 11.42 -4.36 -9.23
N GLY A 182 11.19 -3.06 -9.05
CA GLY A 182 10.36 -2.53 -7.96
C GLY A 182 8.86 -2.76 -8.20
N PHE A 183 8.29 -2.05 -9.18
CA PHE A 183 6.86 -2.09 -9.45
C PHE A 183 6.40 -3.42 -10.05
N GLY A 184 7.27 -4.14 -10.76
CA GLY A 184 6.98 -5.49 -11.26
C GLY A 184 7.40 -6.61 -10.30
N GLY A 185 8.70 -6.81 -10.18
CA GLY A 185 9.32 -7.94 -9.47
C GLY A 185 8.94 -8.03 -7.99
N LEU A 186 9.09 -6.95 -7.22
CA LEU A 186 8.74 -6.95 -5.80
C LEU A 186 7.24 -7.16 -5.60
N HIS A 187 6.38 -6.53 -6.41
CA HIS A 187 4.93 -6.73 -6.31
C HIS A 187 4.51 -8.17 -6.64
N LEU A 188 5.15 -8.82 -7.62
CA LEU A 188 4.93 -10.24 -7.90
C LEU A 188 5.38 -11.13 -6.73
N ALA A 189 6.61 -10.92 -6.24
CA ALA A 189 7.20 -11.74 -5.18
C ALA A 189 6.41 -11.61 -3.86
N PHE A 190 6.13 -10.37 -3.42
CA PHE A 190 5.36 -10.11 -2.21
C PHE A 190 3.88 -10.45 -2.41
N GLY A 191 3.32 -10.24 -3.61
CA GLY A 191 1.98 -10.69 -4.00
C GLY A 191 1.79 -12.19 -3.82
N ALA A 192 2.71 -12.99 -4.38
CA ALA A 192 2.69 -14.44 -4.24
C ALA A 192 2.87 -14.87 -2.77
N TRP A 193 3.74 -14.19 -2.02
CA TRP A 193 3.93 -14.48 -0.60
C TRP A 193 2.67 -14.20 0.22
N ILE A 194 2.00 -13.05 0.00
CA ILE A 194 0.74 -12.71 0.67
C ILE A 194 -0.38 -13.66 0.26
N ALA A 195 -0.50 -13.99 -1.02
CA ALA A 195 -1.53 -14.92 -1.50
C ALA A 195 -1.43 -16.29 -0.82
N ARG A 196 -0.20 -16.78 -0.61
CA ARG A 196 0.07 -18.08 0.06
C ARG A 196 -0.16 -18.04 1.58
N ARG A 197 0.15 -16.94 2.26
CA ARG A 197 0.18 -16.88 3.74
C ARG A 197 -1.04 -16.22 4.39
N TYR A 198 -1.68 -15.28 3.71
CA TYR A 198 -2.80 -14.48 4.24
C TYR A 198 -4.11 -14.68 3.44
N GLY A 199 -4.07 -15.61 2.48
CA GLY A 199 -5.13 -15.92 1.53
C GLY A 199 -5.29 -14.82 0.47
N GLY A 200 -5.42 -15.23 -0.79
CA GLY A 200 -5.86 -14.39 -1.91
C GLY A 200 -7.13 -13.61 -1.60
#